data_AF-A0A2M9Y7U6-F1
#
_entry.id   AF-A0A2M9Y7U6-F1
#
_cell.length_a   1.000
_cell.length_b   1.000
_cell.length_c   1.000
_cell.angle_alpha   90.00
_cell.angle_beta   90.00
_cell.angle_gamma   90.00
#
_symmetry.space_group_name_H-M   'P 1'
#
loop_
_entity.id
_entity.type
_entity.pdbx_description
1 polymer ?
#
loop_
_entity_poly.entity_id
_entity_poly.type
_entity_poly.pdbx_seq_one_letter_code
_entity_poly.pdbx_strand_id
1 'polypeptide(L)'
;MRLKIFQIVFYTLLFASAFYAQGQAPKVDLENGSNFPKYNLSNWKTAPSSWEELDKFPFPEGKDFALKIPNAVGYYTGPDGGTVYQWSPGVYKWDLKDGTSFMHRSSEEWGLEKEGIKIYSWPKKCANCQSEKVFTFPDKSQITASFYSVAGKLEYLYENPAEKKFFRFTKPGRYGKLSEEKDRFYFEFEPKNSLFVHAFTESKTTKDFFRKAENDFDLVSSSKILVAFFQDTKSFREFNNIAGIVCSGGRGGIYGISFCDPSSEKDMILEDPDPEIKRHQYSTQPTHMVYHEITHHMQQIRCGTIRTGKSQPPIVQPAWLVEGHAEFVAQYGWPKYKGTKYREYYENFILKKNKLYLEKSDPYLAGFLAMDFISQKYGNSKVRDLWDKTCEGENIDSALKSVLNSNVSKLQSDLLNYLDSESKDLPAKFLEWEIIGTITLPFASSEASSFKTEEIADLTNITDPSSIPDIRIPFSLKIESLKGKAEGVFQSSRKERVYLFKNGTYRFETPKYQVNVFPDGTTSFTSEKNLITVWGNGTRKWDSGGKTLTYFPPKQ
;
A
#
# COMPACT_ATOMS: atom_id res chain seq x y z
N MET A 1 89.81 0.15 -32.56
CA MET A 1 88.97 1.01 -31.69
C MET A 1 87.76 1.62 -32.41
N ARG A 2 87.87 2.06 -33.69
CA ARG A 2 86.75 2.65 -34.46
C ARG A 2 85.56 1.70 -34.76
N LEU A 3 85.78 0.40 -34.93
CA LEU A 3 84.70 -0.57 -35.24
C LEU A 3 83.72 -0.80 -34.06
N LYS A 4 84.20 -0.76 -32.81
CA LYS A 4 83.37 -0.99 -31.61
C LYS A 4 82.43 0.18 -31.32
N ILE A 5 82.85 1.42 -31.62
CA ILE A 5 82.03 2.62 -31.44
C ILE A 5 80.88 2.63 -32.46
N PHE A 6 81.14 2.20 -33.71
CA PHE A 6 80.11 2.13 -34.74
C PHE A 6 79.03 1.07 -34.45
N GLN A 7 79.43 -0.10 -33.93
CA GLN A 7 78.47 -1.11 -33.47
C GLN A 7 77.62 -0.61 -32.30
N ILE A 8 78.22 0.05 -31.31
CA ILE A 8 77.45 0.60 -30.17
C ILE A 8 76.45 1.65 -30.65
N VAL A 9 76.85 2.59 -31.52
CA VAL A 9 75.93 3.61 -32.07
C VAL A 9 74.82 2.97 -32.91
N PHE A 10 75.13 1.96 -33.73
CA PHE A 10 74.14 1.27 -34.56
C PHE A 10 73.15 0.44 -33.72
N TYR A 11 73.61 -0.26 -32.68
CA TYR A 11 72.73 -0.96 -31.74
C TYR A 11 71.91 0.02 -30.88
N THR A 12 72.45 1.18 -30.53
CA THR A 12 71.70 2.22 -29.79
C THR A 12 70.63 2.89 -30.68
N LEU A 13 70.92 3.09 -31.97
CA LEU A 13 69.94 3.59 -32.96
C LEU A 13 68.87 2.55 -33.30
N LEU A 14 69.22 1.26 -33.37
CA LEU A 14 68.26 0.16 -33.56
C LEU A 14 67.39 -0.08 -32.32
N PHE A 15 67.94 0.07 -31.12
CA PHE A 15 67.14 0.00 -29.88
C PHE A 15 66.25 1.23 -29.72
N ALA A 16 66.75 2.44 -30.01
CA ALA A 16 65.93 3.66 -29.95
C ALA A 16 64.81 3.65 -31.01
N SER A 17 65.04 3.12 -32.20
CA SER A 17 64.00 2.99 -33.23
C SER A 17 62.99 1.88 -32.92
N ALA A 18 63.39 0.79 -32.26
CA ALA A 18 62.46 -0.25 -31.79
C ALA A 18 61.53 0.24 -30.66
N PHE A 19 62.00 1.15 -29.79
CA PHE A 19 61.16 1.81 -28.79
C PHE A 19 60.26 2.91 -29.37
N TYR A 20 60.69 3.60 -30.44
CA TYR A 20 59.86 4.56 -31.19
C TYR A 20 58.91 3.90 -32.22
N ALA A 21 59.08 2.60 -32.50
CA ALA A 21 58.22 1.81 -33.38
C ALA A 21 57.11 1.03 -32.63
N GLN A 22 56.78 1.41 -31.39
CA GLN A 22 55.39 1.28 -30.94
C GLN A 22 54.57 2.25 -31.77
N GLY A 23 54.14 1.81 -32.96
CA GLY A 23 53.30 2.61 -33.84
C GLY A 23 52.14 3.20 -33.05
N GLN A 24 51.93 4.52 -33.20
CA GLN A 24 50.80 5.20 -32.58
C GLN A 24 49.54 4.39 -32.86
N ALA A 25 48.79 4.06 -31.81
CA ALA A 25 47.57 3.29 -31.95
C ALA A 25 46.64 4.01 -32.94
N PRO A 26 46.13 3.31 -33.97
CA PRO A 26 45.37 3.93 -35.05
C PRO A 26 44.21 4.75 -34.48
N LYS A 27 44.05 5.96 -34.99
CA LYS A 27 42.99 6.86 -34.54
C LYS A 27 41.64 6.40 -35.09
N VAL A 28 40.61 6.45 -34.25
CA VAL A 28 39.22 6.19 -34.62
C VAL A 28 38.39 7.44 -34.39
N ASP A 29 37.38 7.62 -35.23
CA ASP A 29 36.48 8.79 -35.18
C ASP A 29 35.11 8.39 -34.64
N LEU A 30 34.36 9.36 -34.12
CA LEU A 30 32.93 9.14 -33.82
C LEU A 30 32.14 8.90 -35.11
N GLU A 31 31.07 8.11 -35.01
CA GLU A 31 30.16 7.86 -36.12
C GLU A 31 29.57 9.16 -36.70
N ASN A 32 29.28 10.12 -35.83
CA ASN A 32 28.77 11.44 -36.20
C ASN A 32 29.82 12.42 -36.73
N GLY A 33 31.11 12.05 -36.77
CA GLY A 33 32.21 12.89 -37.27
C GLY A 33 32.69 14.00 -36.32
N SER A 34 32.18 14.05 -35.09
CA SER A 34 32.67 14.98 -34.05
C SER A 34 34.00 14.49 -33.45
N ASN A 35 34.78 15.43 -32.90
CA ASN A 35 35.96 15.10 -32.09
C ASN A 35 35.62 14.78 -30.62
N PHE A 36 34.41 15.11 -30.18
CA PHE A 36 33.94 14.89 -28.81
C PHE A 36 32.52 14.32 -28.81
N PRO A 37 32.18 13.43 -27.86
CA PRO A 37 30.81 12.97 -27.68
C PRO A 37 29.85 14.16 -27.47
N LYS A 38 28.62 14.01 -27.95
CA LYS A 38 27.59 15.05 -27.79
C LYS A 38 27.20 15.25 -26.33
N TYR A 39 27.29 14.18 -25.54
CA TYR A 39 26.95 14.17 -24.13
C TYR A 39 28.22 14.23 -23.27
N ASN A 40 28.23 15.13 -22.29
CA ASN A 40 29.27 15.20 -21.27
C ASN A 40 28.66 14.77 -19.92
N LEU A 41 29.25 13.75 -19.29
CA LEU A 41 28.86 13.34 -17.95
C LEU A 41 29.37 14.39 -16.96
N SER A 42 28.46 15.25 -16.49
CA SER A 42 28.72 16.27 -15.48
C SER A 42 28.95 15.65 -14.09
N ASN A 43 29.68 16.36 -13.23
CA ASN A 43 30.03 15.93 -11.87
C ASN A 43 28.86 16.06 -10.88
N TRP A 44 27.74 15.40 -11.17
CA TRP A 44 26.58 15.33 -10.29
C TRP A 44 26.85 14.43 -9.09
N LYS A 45 26.45 14.89 -7.90
CA LYS A 45 26.58 14.11 -6.66
C LYS A 45 25.33 13.33 -6.30
N THR A 46 24.16 13.82 -6.72
CA THR A 46 22.85 13.26 -6.41
C THR A 46 21.97 13.28 -7.67
N ALA A 47 21.02 12.35 -7.74
CA ALA A 47 19.99 12.31 -8.75
C ALA A 47 19.02 13.49 -8.60
N PRO A 48 18.47 14.02 -9.72
CA PRO A 48 17.23 14.79 -9.71
C PRO A 48 16.20 14.19 -8.76
N SER A 49 15.51 15.01 -7.98
CA SER A 49 14.53 14.56 -6.98
C SER A 49 13.12 15.13 -7.20
N SER A 50 12.96 15.97 -8.22
CA SER A 50 11.69 16.55 -8.67
C SER A 50 11.46 16.33 -10.17
N TRP A 51 10.21 16.49 -10.62
CA TRP A 51 9.88 16.41 -12.05
C TRP A 51 10.57 17.52 -12.84
N GLU A 52 10.64 18.73 -12.29
CA GLU A 52 11.22 19.90 -12.95
C GLU A 52 12.73 19.76 -13.16
N GLU A 53 13.42 19.08 -12.24
CA GLU A 53 14.83 18.73 -12.40
C GLU A 53 15.01 17.60 -13.43
N LEU A 54 14.16 16.57 -13.37
CA LEU A 54 14.22 15.44 -14.32
C LEU A 54 13.93 15.87 -15.76
N ASP A 55 12.94 16.73 -15.98
CA ASP A 55 12.53 17.20 -17.31
C ASP A 55 13.66 17.95 -18.04
N LYS A 56 14.56 18.56 -17.27
CA LYS A 56 15.76 19.25 -17.77
C LYS A 56 17.00 18.35 -17.76
N PHE A 57 16.90 17.14 -17.24
CA PHE A 57 18.02 16.23 -17.09
C PHE A 57 18.40 15.64 -18.45
N PRO A 58 19.65 15.75 -18.89
CA PRO A 58 20.05 15.20 -20.17
C PRO A 58 20.24 13.68 -20.05
N PHE A 59 19.59 12.93 -20.93
CA PHE A 59 19.70 11.48 -21.02
C PHE A 59 20.59 11.08 -22.22
N PRO A 60 21.75 10.43 -22.00
CA PRO A 60 22.61 9.97 -23.08
C PRO A 60 22.02 8.77 -23.82
N GLU A 61 22.38 8.66 -25.11
CA GLU A 61 22.16 7.48 -25.93
C GLU A 61 23.50 6.84 -26.32
N GLY A 62 23.53 5.52 -26.52
CA GLY A 62 24.78 4.81 -26.88
C GLY A 62 25.41 5.33 -28.18
N LYS A 63 24.58 5.82 -29.11
CA LYS A 63 25.02 6.44 -30.36
C LYS A 63 25.81 7.75 -30.15
N ASP A 64 25.66 8.42 -29.01
CA ASP A 64 26.42 9.63 -28.69
C ASP A 64 27.93 9.34 -28.53
N PHE A 65 28.29 8.07 -28.32
CA PHE A 65 29.65 7.57 -28.08
C PHE A 65 30.10 6.52 -29.11
N ALA A 66 29.30 6.26 -30.15
CA ALA A 66 29.62 5.23 -31.14
C ALA A 66 30.83 5.60 -32.00
N LEU A 67 31.80 4.68 -32.11
CA LEU A 67 33.05 4.85 -32.86
C LEU A 67 33.03 4.10 -34.19
N LYS A 68 33.62 4.70 -35.23
CA LYS A 68 33.96 4.05 -36.50
C LYS A 68 35.21 3.20 -36.33
N ILE A 69 35.07 2.08 -35.62
CA ILE A 69 36.19 1.19 -35.30
C ILE A 69 36.29 0.04 -36.34
N PRO A 70 37.50 -0.33 -36.80
CA PRO A 70 37.66 -1.49 -37.67
C PRO A 70 37.13 -2.79 -37.06
N ASN A 71 36.79 -3.78 -37.91
CA ASN A 71 36.40 -5.12 -37.46
C ASN A 71 37.61 -5.96 -37.02
N ALA A 72 38.46 -5.43 -36.15
CA ALA A 72 39.66 -6.09 -35.65
C ALA A 72 39.87 -5.82 -34.16
N VAL A 73 40.27 -6.85 -33.42
CA VAL A 73 40.63 -6.76 -32.00
C VAL A 73 41.92 -5.95 -31.85
N GLY A 74 41.98 -5.04 -30.87
CA GLY A 74 43.19 -4.25 -30.63
C GLY A 74 42.97 -2.95 -29.87
N TYR A 75 44.06 -2.19 -29.77
CA TYR A 75 44.10 -0.86 -29.17
C TYR A 75 44.03 0.23 -30.24
N TYR A 76 43.24 1.27 -29.95
CA TYR A 76 43.04 2.43 -30.81
C TYR A 76 43.12 3.71 -29.99
N THR A 77 43.34 4.84 -30.66
CA THR A 77 43.25 6.16 -30.04
C THR A 77 41.89 6.77 -30.37
N GLY A 78 41.12 7.12 -29.36
CA GLY A 78 39.82 7.78 -29.50
C GLY A 78 39.93 9.19 -30.11
N PRO A 79 38.80 9.77 -30.55
CA PRO A 79 38.79 11.07 -31.22
C PRO A 79 39.24 12.23 -30.31
N ASP A 80 39.03 12.08 -28.99
CA ASP A 80 39.45 13.01 -27.93
C ASP A 80 40.89 12.76 -27.44
N GLY A 81 41.56 11.75 -27.97
CA GLY A 81 42.88 11.27 -27.53
C GLY A 81 42.85 10.24 -26.39
N GLY A 82 41.66 9.77 -25.99
CA GLY A 82 41.49 8.69 -25.02
C GLY A 82 41.92 7.32 -25.55
N THR A 83 41.99 6.32 -24.68
CA THR A 83 42.37 4.94 -25.06
C THR A 83 41.13 4.13 -25.38
N VAL A 84 41.13 3.44 -26.53
CA VAL A 84 40.06 2.52 -26.93
C VAL A 84 40.63 1.11 -27.02
N TYR A 85 39.94 0.14 -26.43
CA TYR A 85 40.27 -1.27 -26.57
C TYR A 85 39.06 -2.06 -27.04
N GLN A 86 39.23 -2.80 -28.12
CA GLN A 86 38.19 -3.64 -28.72
C GLN A 86 38.49 -5.11 -28.48
N TRP A 87 37.58 -5.81 -27.80
CA TRP A 87 37.68 -7.25 -27.53
C TRP A 87 37.20 -8.12 -28.69
N SER A 88 36.20 -7.64 -29.43
CA SER A 88 35.61 -8.31 -30.60
C SER A 88 34.90 -7.29 -31.50
N PRO A 89 34.55 -7.62 -32.76
CA PRO A 89 33.79 -6.72 -33.63
C PRO A 89 32.59 -6.09 -32.93
N GLY A 90 32.59 -4.76 -32.79
CA GLY A 90 31.52 -4.00 -32.14
C GLY A 90 31.52 -3.99 -30.60
N VAL A 91 32.42 -4.71 -29.92
CA VAL A 91 32.51 -4.72 -28.44
C VAL A 91 33.81 -4.08 -27.99
N TYR A 92 33.72 -2.90 -27.39
CA TYR A 92 34.88 -2.09 -27.02
C TYR A 92 34.65 -1.27 -25.75
N LYS A 93 35.75 -0.84 -25.14
CA LYS A 93 35.78 0.15 -24.08
C LYS A 93 36.62 1.34 -24.52
N TRP A 94 36.12 2.53 -24.25
CA TRP A 94 36.79 3.79 -24.51
C TRP A 94 36.93 4.53 -23.19
N ASP A 95 38.17 4.67 -22.74
CA ASP A 95 38.56 5.54 -21.62
C ASP A 95 38.90 6.92 -22.20
N LEU A 96 37.94 7.85 -22.08
CA LEU A 96 38.04 9.22 -22.56
C LEU A 96 39.11 10.00 -21.78
N LYS A 97 39.66 11.03 -22.41
CA LYS A 97 40.67 11.92 -21.84
C LYS A 97 40.17 12.68 -20.62
N ASP A 98 38.86 12.91 -20.52
CA ASP A 98 38.23 13.59 -19.39
C ASP A 98 37.99 12.68 -18.17
N GLY A 99 38.41 11.41 -18.23
CA GLY A 99 38.25 10.41 -17.18
C GLY A 99 36.96 9.60 -17.26
N THR A 100 36.10 9.82 -18.26
CA THR A 100 34.91 9.00 -18.50
C THR A 100 35.29 7.65 -19.11
N SER A 101 34.75 6.55 -18.59
CA SER A 101 34.86 5.22 -19.18
C SER A 101 33.54 4.86 -19.86
N PHE A 102 33.56 4.65 -21.17
CA PHE A 102 32.44 4.13 -21.96
C PHE A 102 32.67 2.66 -22.32
N MET A 103 31.70 1.80 -22.05
CA MET A 103 31.68 0.39 -22.44
C MET A 103 30.57 0.17 -23.44
N HIS A 104 30.91 -0.29 -24.65
CA HIS A 104 29.94 -0.63 -25.68
C HIS A 104 29.92 -2.14 -25.91
N ARG A 105 28.75 -2.76 -25.77
CA ARG A 105 28.51 -4.17 -26.14
C ARG A 105 27.60 -4.28 -27.36
N SER A 106 26.62 -3.40 -27.45
CA SER A 106 25.76 -3.20 -28.62
C SER A 106 25.14 -1.80 -28.59
N SER A 107 24.39 -1.43 -29.63
CA SER A 107 23.67 -0.16 -29.67
C SER A 107 22.67 0.03 -28.51
N GLU A 108 22.17 -1.08 -27.96
CA GLU A 108 21.18 -1.12 -26.87
C GLU A 108 21.83 -1.40 -25.51
N GLU A 109 23.02 -2.02 -25.50
CA GLU A 109 23.74 -2.44 -24.29
C GLU A 109 25.09 -1.73 -24.18
N TRP A 110 25.16 -0.79 -23.26
CA TRP A 110 26.35 0.04 -23.04
C TRP A 110 26.37 0.59 -21.61
N GLY A 111 27.52 1.09 -21.18
CA GLY A 111 27.68 1.74 -19.88
C GLY A 111 28.61 2.94 -19.92
N LEU A 112 28.36 3.91 -19.04
CA LEU A 112 29.22 5.07 -18.78
C LEU A 112 29.58 5.11 -17.29
N GLU A 113 30.83 5.42 -16.97
CA GLU A 113 31.30 5.60 -15.60
C GLU A 113 32.26 6.79 -15.49
N LYS A 114 32.03 7.69 -14.52
CA LYS A 114 32.94 8.80 -14.18
C LYS A 114 32.69 9.23 -12.73
N GLU A 115 33.75 9.35 -11.93
CA GLU A 115 33.70 9.89 -10.56
C GLU A 115 32.57 9.31 -9.67
N GLY A 116 32.26 8.02 -9.82
CA GLY A 116 31.21 7.33 -9.05
C GLY A 116 29.79 7.42 -9.64
N ILE A 117 29.57 8.23 -10.69
CA ILE A 117 28.35 8.18 -11.50
C ILE A 117 28.45 6.99 -12.46
N LYS A 118 27.39 6.18 -12.53
CA LYS A 118 27.29 5.03 -13.42
C LYS A 118 25.99 5.07 -14.19
N ILE A 119 26.05 4.97 -15.51
CA ILE A 119 24.88 4.79 -16.36
C ILE A 119 25.02 3.44 -17.03
N TYR A 120 24.00 2.60 -16.94
CA TYR A 120 23.95 1.32 -17.64
C TYR A 120 22.67 1.22 -18.47
N SER A 121 22.79 0.87 -19.74
CA SER A 121 21.68 0.56 -20.64
C SER A 121 21.61 -0.94 -20.86
N TRP A 122 20.42 -1.52 -20.68
CA TRP A 122 20.16 -2.94 -20.88
C TRP A 122 19.65 -3.21 -22.29
N PRO A 123 19.89 -4.41 -22.86
CA PRO A 123 19.27 -4.83 -24.11
C PRO A 123 17.74 -4.72 -24.03
N LYS A 124 17.10 -4.38 -25.15
CA LYS A 124 15.64 -4.38 -25.27
C LYS A 124 15.07 -5.76 -24.93
N LYS A 125 14.01 -5.77 -24.11
CA LYS A 125 13.27 -7.00 -23.75
C LYS A 125 12.36 -7.51 -24.86
N CYS A 126 12.04 -6.67 -25.85
CA CYS A 126 11.19 -7.02 -27.00
C CYS A 126 11.49 -6.10 -28.20
N ALA A 127 11.07 -6.50 -29.41
CA ALA A 127 11.38 -5.78 -30.65
C ALA A 127 10.91 -4.31 -30.65
N ASN A 128 9.76 -4.01 -30.03
CA ASN A 128 9.16 -2.67 -29.96
C ASN A 128 9.42 -1.95 -28.63
N CYS A 129 10.21 -2.56 -27.73
CA CYS A 129 10.53 -1.99 -26.42
C CYS A 129 11.61 -0.92 -26.57
N GLN A 130 11.66 0.06 -25.65
CA GLN A 130 12.83 0.92 -25.49
C GLN A 130 13.80 0.27 -24.50
N SER A 131 15.11 0.50 -24.68
CA SER A 131 16.12 0.04 -23.73
C SER A 131 15.99 0.74 -22.39
N GLU A 132 15.95 -0.07 -21.34
CA GLU A 132 15.93 0.40 -19.96
C GLU A 132 17.30 0.91 -19.56
N LYS A 133 17.32 1.96 -18.74
CA LYS A 133 18.57 2.56 -18.27
C LYS A 133 18.54 2.76 -16.77
N VAL A 134 19.69 2.59 -16.13
CA VAL A 134 19.88 2.81 -14.70
C VAL A 134 21.00 3.82 -14.51
N PHE A 135 20.71 4.92 -13.84
CA PHE A 135 21.62 6.00 -13.50
C PHE A 135 21.88 5.93 -12.00
N THR A 136 23.09 5.63 -11.57
CA THR A 136 23.49 5.58 -10.16
C THR A 136 24.46 6.72 -9.88
N PHE A 137 24.23 7.45 -8.80
CA PHE A 137 25.01 8.61 -8.41
C PHE A 137 25.92 8.30 -7.21
N PRO A 138 26.94 9.14 -6.91
CA PRO A 138 27.88 8.89 -5.82
C PRO A 138 27.25 8.71 -4.43
N ASP A 139 26.13 9.39 -4.15
CA ASP A 139 25.37 9.25 -2.91
C ASP A 139 24.45 8.01 -2.86
N LYS A 140 24.52 7.16 -3.89
CA LYS A 140 23.68 5.97 -4.11
C LYS A 140 22.23 6.26 -4.47
N SER A 141 21.85 7.53 -4.69
CA SER A 141 20.58 7.81 -5.36
C SER A 141 20.61 7.25 -6.79
N GLN A 142 19.45 6.86 -7.28
CA GLN A 142 19.30 6.19 -8.57
C GLN A 142 18.07 6.69 -9.32
N ILE A 143 18.21 6.81 -10.65
CA ILE A 143 17.10 6.96 -11.58
C ILE A 143 17.07 5.74 -12.48
N THR A 144 15.95 5.03 -12.50
CA THR A 144 15.69 3.91 -13.40
C THR A 144 14.66 4.34 -14.44
N ALA A 145 15.08 4.41 -15.71
CA ALA A 145 14.19 4.53 -16.85
C ALA A 145 13.71 3.13 -17.25
N SER A 146 12.52 2.74 -16.79
CA SER A 146 11.95 1.41 -16.99
C SER A 146 10.88 1.42 -18.08
N PHE A 147 10.85 0.40 -18.92
CA PHE A 147 9.88 0.32 -20.01
C PHE A 147 8.56 -0.26 -19.52
N TYR A 148 7.53 0.55 -19.57
CA TYR A 148 6.18 0.17 -19.18
C TYR A 148 5.45 -0.34 -20.43
N SER A 149 5.34 -1.66 -20.56
CA SER A 149 4.80 -2.33 -21.74
C SER A 149 3.35 -1.97 -22.03
N VAL A 150 2.54 -1.73 -20.99
CA VAL A 150 1.14 -1.32 -21.15
C VAL A 150 1.03 0.10 -21.71
N ALA A 151 1.90 1.01 -21.26
CA ALA A 151 1.91 2.40 -21.72
C ALA A 151 2.72 2.61 -23.01
N GLY A 152 3.57 1.64 -23.38
CA GLY A 152 4.44 1.71 -24.55
C GLY A 152 5.55 2.76 -24.46
N LYS A 153 5.96 3.14 -23.24
CA LYS A 153 6.96 4.21 -23.00
C LYS A 153 7.80 3.95 -21.76
N LEU A 154 8.91 4.69 -21.64
CA LEU A 154 9.72 4.72 -20.43
C LEU A 154 9.00 5.53 -19.34
N GLU A 155 8.98 4.98 -18.13
CA GLU A 155 8.66 5.69 -16.90
C GLU A 155 9.94 5.81 -16.06
N TYR A 156 10.08 6.93 -15.37
CA TYR A 156 11.27 7.23 -14.58
C TYR A 156 10.99 7.02 -13.10
N LEU A 157 11.83 6.20 -12.47
CA LEU A 157 11.69 5.75 -11.10
C LEU A 157 12.88 6.28 -10.30
N TYR A 158 12.63 6.87 -9.14
CA TYR A 158 13.65 7.36 -8.22
C TYR A 158 13.80 6.39 -7.05
N GLU A 159 15.04 6.11 -6.68
CA GLU A 159 15.40 5.33 -5.50
C GLU A 159 16.55 6.00 -4.76
N ASN A 160 16.38 6.23 -3.46
CA ASN A 160 17.48 6.55 -2.55
C ASN A 160 17.24 5.77 -1.25
N PRO A 161 17.84 4.58 -1.10
CA PRO A 161 17.65 3.74 0.07
C PRO A 161 18.09 4.40 1.38
N ALA A 162 19.13 5.25 1.35
CA ALA A 162 19.64 5.93 2.54
C ALA A 162 18.62 6.93 3.10
N GLU A 163 17.90 7.63 2.22
CA GLU A 163 16.84 8.57 2.59
C GLU A 163 15.45 7.94 2.66
N LYS A 164 15.34 6.62 2.41
CA LYS A 164 14.07 5.91 2.29
C LYS A 164 13.14 6.59 1.27
N LYS A 165 13.66 7.06 0.13
CA LYS A 165 12.86 7.71 -0.92
C LYS A 165 12.70 6.79 -2.12
N PHE A 166 11.46 6.41 -2.38
CA PHE A 166 11.07 5.56 -3.51
C PHE A 166 9.81 6.15 -4.15
N PHE A 167 9.91 6.64 -5.39
CA PHE A 167 8.77 7.23 -6.08
C PHE A 167 8.94 7.21 -7.60
N ARG A 168 7.83 7.25 -8.33
CA ARG A 168 7.82 7.52 -9.76
C ARG A 168 7.78 9.03 -10.01
N PHE A 169 8.65 9.51 -10.89
CA PHE A 169 8.55 10.88 -11.37
C PHE A 169 7.27 11.09 -12.15
N THR A 170 6.53 12.12 -11.77
CA THR A 170 5.21 12.42 -12.33
C THR A 170 5.14 13.91 -12.58
N LYS A 171 4.73 14.29 -13.79
CA LYS A 171 4.38 15.68 -14.10
C LYS A 171 3.17 16.08 -13.24
N PRO A 172 3.21 17.20 -12.50
CA PRO A 172 2.09 17.64 -11.69
C PRO A 172 0.78 17.68 -12.48
N GLY A 173 -0.29 17.15 -11.89
CA GLY A 173 -1.63 17.12 -12.48
C GLY A 173 -1.81 16.05 -13.56
N ARG A 174 -0.91 15.07 -13.65
CA ARG A 174 -1.02 13.96 -14.62
C ARG A 174 -2.21 13.06 -14.31
N TYR A 175 -2.54 12.85 -13.04
CA TYR A 175 -3.53 11.87 -12.60
C TYR A 175 -4.79 12.47 -11.97
N GLY A 176 -4.86 13.79 -11.82
CA GLY A 176 -6.06 14.47 -11.31
C GLY A 176 -5.96 15.99 -11.44
N LYS A 177 -7.09 16.68 -11.31
CA LYS A 177 -7.17 18.15 -11.34
C LYS A 177 -6.68 18.80 -10.05
N LEU A 178 -6.77 18.11 -8.92
CA LEU A 178 -6.26 18.56 -7.64
C LEU A 178 -4.97 17.81 -7.29
N SER A 179 -4.07 18.52 -6.62
CA SER A 179 -2.86 17.95 -6.06
C SER A 179 -2.68 18.47 -4.64
N GLU A 180 -2.49 17.55 -3.69
CA GLU A 180 -2.30 17.89 -2.28
C GLU A 180 -1.11 17.14 -1.70
N GLU A 181 -0.24 17.86 -1.00
CA GLU A 181 0.89 17.27 -0.29
C GLU A 181 0.65 17.37 1.22
N LYS A 182 0.72 16.23 1.91
CA LYS A 182 0.66 16.18 3.37
C LYS A 182 1.59 15.10 3.91
N ASP A 183 2.45 15.49 4.84
CA ASP A 183 3.50 14.67 5.41
C ASP A 183 4.38 14.00 4.32
N ARG A 184 4.20 12.69 4.09
CA ARG A 184 4.93 11.91 3.09
C ARG A 184 4.13 11.64 1.82
N PHE A 185 2.88 12.09 1.75
CA PHE A 185 1.96 11.75 0.68
C PHE A 185 1.79 12.92 -0.28
N TYR A 186 1.83 12.61 -1.57
CA TYR A 186 1.47 13.49 -2.65
C TYR A 186 0.28 12.88 -3.38
N PHE A 187 -0.90 13.45 -3.16
CA PHE A 187 -2.16 12.98 -3.71
C PHE A 187 -2.45 13.68 -5.05
N GLU A 188 -2.87 12.92 -6.06
CA GLU A 188 -3.45 13.47 -7.30
C GLU A 188 -4.83 12.84 -7.54
N PHE A 189 -5.86 13.67 -7.57
CA PHE A 189 -7.26 13.22 -7.60
C PHE A 189 -8.23 14.24 -8.20
N GLU A 190 -9.43 13.78 -8.52
CA GLU A 190 -10.55 14.64 -8.92
C GLU A 190 -11.28 15.23 -7.70
N PRO A 191 -11.86 16.44 -7.78
CA PRO A 191 -12.52 17.10 -6.64
C PRO A 191 -13.55 16.25 -5.88
N LYS A 192 -14.22 15.30 -6.53
CA LYS A 192 -15.17 14.39 -5.87
C LYS A 192 -14.54 13.46 -4.82
N ASN A 193 -13.22 13.22 -4.91
CA ASN A 193 -12.47 12.38 -3.99
C ASN A 193 -11.89 13.16 -2.79
N SER A 194 -12.12 14.47 -2.70
CA SER A 194 -11.56 15.32 -1.62
C SER A 194 -11.95 14.81 -0.23
N LEU A 195 -13.22 14.42 -0.02
CA LEU A 195 -13.68 13.90 1.26
C LEU A 195 -12.90 12.65 1.70
N PHE A 196 -12.60 11.74 0.77
CA PHE A 196 -11.82 10.54 1.05
C PHE A 196 -10.37 10.87 1.41
N VAL A 197 -9.73 11.75 0.63
CA VAL A 197 -8.34 12.20 0.87
C VAL A 197 -8.23 12.95 2.20
N HIS A 198 -9.15 13.87 2.49
CA HIS A 198 -9.15 14.60 3.75
C HIS A 198 -9.46 13.69 4.94
N ALA A 199 -10.39 12.74 4.82
CA ALA A 199 -10.67 11.78 5.89
C ALA A 199 -9.43 10.94 6.26
N PHE A 200 -8.62 10.54 5.27
CA PHE A 200 -7.37 9.84 5.53
C PHE A 200 -6.34 10.77 6.17
N THR A 201 -6.12 11.95 5.57
CA THR A 201 -5.06 12.87 5.98
C THR A 201 -5.33 13.55 7.32
N GLU A 202 -6.58 13.72 7.73
CA GLU A 202 -6.98 14.22 9.06
C GLU A 202 -7.11 13.11 10.11
N SER A 203 -6.81 11.86 9.73
CA SER A 203 -6.94 10.73 10.64
C SER A 203 -5.89 10.74 11.76
N LYS A 204 -6.36 10.64 13.00
CA LYS A 204 -5.49 10.60 14.19
C LYS A 204 -4.73 9.28 14.34
N THR A 205 -5.15 8.23 13.65
CA THR A 205 -4.55 6.89 13.73
C THR A 205 -3.37 6.71 12.78
N THR A 206 -3.14 7.62 11.82
CA THR A 206 -2.06 7.49 10.83
C THR A 206 -0.68 7.37 11.48
N LYS A 207 -0.43 8.17 12.52
CA LYS A 207 0.83 8.12 13.28
C LYS A 207 1.01 6.78 14.01
N ASP A 208 -0.05 6.28 14.62
CA ASP A 208 -0.04 5.01 15.36
C ASP A 208 0.15 3.83 14.40
N PHE A 209 -0.48 3.86 13.23
CA PHE A 209 -0.27 2.91 12.14
C PHE A 209 1.20 2.80 11.76
N PHE A 210 1.84 3.92 11.41
CA PHE A 210 3.26 3.90 11.00
C PHE A 210 4.18 3.45 12.12
N ARG A 211 3.97 3.95 13.34
CA ARG A 211 4.75 3.52 14.51
C ARG A 211 4.66 2.01 14.71
N LYS A 212 3.46 1.44 14.56
CA LYS A 212 3.24 0.01 14.78
C LYS A 212 3.76 -0.83 13.62
N ALA A 213 3.60 -0.38 12.38
CA ALA A 213 4.19 -1.00 11.20
C ALA A 213 5.72 -1.14 11.34
N GLU A 214 6.39 -0.06 11.75
CA GLU A 214 7.85 -0.04 11.93
C GLU A 214 8.28 -0.89 13.13
N ASN A 215 7.71 -0.69 14.32
CA ASN A 215 8.18 -1.34 15.54
C ASN A 215 7.91 -2.85 15.57
N ASP A 216 6.75 -3.29 15.09
CA ASP A 216 6.31 -4.68 15.25
C ASP A 216 6.70 -5.53 14.02
N PHE A 217 6.81 -4.91 12.85
CA PHE A 217 6.98 -5.62 11.58
C PHE A 217 8.18 -5.16 10.74
N ASP A 218 8.96 -4.16 11.19
CA ASP A 218 10.06 -3.57 10.42
C ASP A 218 9.60 -3.08 9.02
N LEU A 219 8.33 -2.68 8.94
CA LEU A 219 7.71 -2.14 7.74
C LEU A 219 7.86 -0.62 7.76
N VAL A 220 8.74 -0.14 6.89
CA VAL A 220 9.06 1.27 6.78
C VAL A 220 8.63 1.77 5.41
N SER A 221 7.82 2.82 5.38
CA SER A 221 7.36 3.43 4.13
C SER A 221 8.36 4.45 3.59
N SER A 222 8.24 4.72 2.29
CA SER A 222 8.98 5.79 1.65
C SER A 222 8.67 7.13 2.34
N SER A 223 9.66 8.02 2.42
CA SER A 223 9.47 9.38 2.90
C SER A 223 8.69 10.25 1.88
N LYS A 224 8.46 9.75 0.67
CA LYS A 224 7.63 10.37 -0.38
C LYS A 224 6.83 9.30 -1.13
N ILE A 225 5.51 9.42 -1.15
CA ILE A 225 4.59 8.45 -1.72
C ILE A 225 3.58 9.18 -2.61
N LEU A 226 3.60 8.90 -3.91
CA LEU A 226 2.54 9.31 -4.82
C LEU A 226 1.29 8.44 -4.58
N VAL A 227 0.13 9.07 -4.45
CA VAL A 227 -1.17 8.39 -4.37
C VAL A 227 -2.08 8.96 -5.47
N ALA A 228 -2.34 8.17 -6.51
CA ALA A 228 -3.06 8.61 -7.71
C ALA A 228 -4.44 7.95 -7.83
N PHE A 229 -5.47 8.75 -8.11
CA PHE A 229 -6.86 8.28 -8.25
C PHE A 229 -7.30 8.34 -9.72
N PHE A 230 -7.51 7.17 -10.33
CA PHE A 230 -7.74 7.03 -11.76
C PHE A 230 -9.22 6.92 -12.10
N GLN A 231 -9.69 7.77 -13.02
CA GLN A 231 -11.08 7.79 -13.49
C GLN A 231 -11.37 6.73 -14.56
N ASP A 232 -10.34 6.15 -15.17
CA ASP A 232 -10.50 5.20 -16.25
C ASP A 232 -9.54 4.00 -16.12
N THR A 233 -9.99 2.87 -16.66
CA THR A 233 -9.25 1.60 -16.59
C THR A 233 -7.93 1.63 -17.36
N LYS A 234 -7.83 2.42 -18.45
CA LYS A 234 -6.62 2.47 -19.27
C LYS A 234 -5.50 3.13 -18.47
N SER A 235 -5.74 4.31 -17.92
CA SER A 235 -4.76 5.05 -17.11
C SER A 235 -4.34 4.24 -15.87
N PHE A 236 -5.29 3.55 -15.23
CA PHE A 236 -5.00 2.66 -14.09
C PHE A 236 -4.08 1.49 -14.49
N ARG A 237 -4.32 0.84 -15.63
CA ARG A 237 -3.47 -0.24 -16.16
C ARG A 237 -2.09 0.26 -16.55
N GLU A 238 -2.01 1.42 -17.19
CA GLU A 238 -0.75 2.06 -17.57
C GLU A 238 0.09 2.38 -16.35
N PHE A 239 -0.51 2.92 -15.28
CA PHE A 239 0.20 3.22 -14.04
C PHE A 239 0.78 1.96 -13.38
N ASN A 240 0.00 0.89 -13.32
CA ASN A 240 0.41 -0.36 -12.67
C ASN A 240 1.30 -1.24 -13.56
N ASN A 241 1.37 -0.95 -14.86
CA ASN A 241 2.05 -1.77 -15.87
C ASN A 241 1.55 -3.22 -15.93
N ILE A 242 0.24 -3.44 -15.74
CA ILE A 242 -0.35 -4.79 -15.81
C ILE A 242 -1.47 -4.78 -16.84
N ALA A 243 -1.30 -5.58 -17.89
CA ALA A 243 -2.35 -5.79 -18.89
C ALA A 243 -3.51 -6.59 -18.27
N GLY A 244 -4.75 -6.20 -18.60
CA GLY A 244 -5.94 -6.99 -18.25
C GLY A 244 -6.45 -6.84 -16.82
N ILE A 245 -5.80 -6.08 -15.93
CA ILE A 245 -6.37 -5.82 -14.61
C ILE A 245 -7.67 -5.02 -14.73
N VAL A 246 -8.65 -5.38 -13.93
CA VAL A 246 -9.86 -4.56 -13.76
C VAL A 246 -9.53 -3.34 -12.92
N CYS A 247 -10.17 -2.21 -13.24
CA CYS A 247 -10.11 -1.01 -12.43
C CYS A 247 -11.04 -1.24 -11.23
N SER A 248 -10.46 -1.64 -10.11
CA SER A 248 -11.19 -1.88 -8.87
C SER A 248 -10.22 -1.78 -7.69
N GLY A 249 -10.64 -1.07 -6.64
CA GLY A 249 -9.85 -0.98 -5.41
C GLY A 249 -8.54 -0.21 -5.57
N GLY A 250 -7.61 -0.48 -4.64
CA GLY A 250 -6.27 0.08 -4.64
C GLY A 250 -5.22 -0.89 -5.18
N ARG A 251 -4.03 -0.36 -5.47
CA ARG A 251 -2.79 -1.12 -5.69
C ARG A 251 -1.60 -0.33 -5.18
N GLY A 252 -0.87 -0.91 -4.23
CA GLY A 252 0.36 -0.40 -3.66
C GLY A 252 1.58 -0.94 -4.39
N GLY A 253 2.44 -0.03 -4.82
CA GLY A 253 3.74 -0.32 -5.41
C GLY A 253 4.86 0.43 -4.70
N ILE A 254 6.09 -0.05 -4.80
CA ILE A 254 7.27 0.63 -4.25
C ILE A 254 7.43 2.06 -4.78
N TYR A 255 6.94 2.37 -5.98
CA TYR A 255 7.05 3.70 -6.60
C TYR A 255 5.77 4.55 -6.52
N GLY A 256 4.72 4.06 -5.86
CA GLY A 256 3.47 4.79 -5.70
C GLY A 256 2.27 3.88 -5.48
N ILE A 257 1.16 4.48 -5.07
CA ILE A 257 -0.12 3.85 -4.82
C ILE A 257 -1.11 4.37 -5.85
N SER A 258 -1.95 3.47 -6.37
CA SER A 258 -3.04 3.83 -7.26
C SER A 258 -4.38 3.37 -6.72
N PHE A 259 -5.42 4.15 -6.94
CA PHE A 259 -6.80 3.75 -6.72
C PHE A 259 -7.54 3.84 -8.04
N CYS A 260 -8.30 2.79 -8.38
CA CYS A 260 -9.42 3.01 -9.27
C CYS A 260 -10.44 3.84 -8.51
N ASP A 261 -10.91 4.90 -9.14
CA ASP A 261 -11.82 5.90 -8.58
C ASP A 261 -12.82 5.28 -7.58
N PRO A 262 -12.69 5.60 -6.28
CA PRO A 262 -13.51 4.98 -5.24
C PRO A 262 -14.95 5.52 -5.24
N SER A 263 -15.24 6.58 -6.01
CA SER A 263 -16.52 7.27 -6.02
C SER A 263 -17.06 7.45 -7.44
N SER A 264 -18.30 7.01 -7.69
CA SER A 264 -18.92 7.28 -8.99
C SER A 264 -19.13 8.80 -9.17
N GLU A 265 -19.16 9.30 -10.42
CA GLU A 265 -19.41 10.73 -10.68
C GLU A 265 -20.72 11.25 -10.08
N LYS A 266 -21.69 10.36 -9.79
CA LYS A 266 -22.97 10.71 -9.18
C LYS A 266 -22.91 10.88 -7.66
N ASP A 267 -21.84 10.41 -7.03
CA ASP A 267 -21.68 10.31 -5.58
C ASP A 267 -20.76 11.40 -5.01
N MET A 268 -20.75 12.61 -5.59
CA MET A 268 -19.98 13.71 -5.01
C MET A 268 -20.56 14.07 -3.64
N ILE A 269 -19.97 13.52 -2.58
CA ILE A 269 -20.31 13.88 -1.20
C ILE A 269 -19.48 15.12 -0.85
N LEU A 270 -20.16 16.26 -0.77
CA LEU A 270 -19.55 17.49 -0.30
C LEU A 270 -19.27 17.38 1.21
N GLU A 271 -18.12 17.90 1.64
CA GLU A 271 -17.83 18.04 3.06
C GLU A 271 -18.85 19.00 3.70
N ASP A 272 -19.46 18.55 4.79
CA ASP A 272 -20.39 19.40 5.54
C ASP A 272 -19.61 20.43 6.37
N PRO A 273 -20.03 21.70 6.40
CA PRO A 273 -19.40 22.71 7.26
C PRO A 273 -19.64 22.47 8.76
N ASP A 274 -20.68 21.70 9.15
CA ASP A 274 -20.93 21.32 10.53
C ASP A 274 -19.83 20.36 11.03
N PRO A 275 -19.06 20.73 12.07
CA PRO A 275 -17.95 19.91 12.55
C PRO A 275 -18.35 18.50 13.00
N GLU A 276 -19.56 18.30 13.51
CA GLU A 276 -20.04 17.00 13.97
C GLU A 276 -20.36 16.09 12.78
N ILE A 277 -21.02 16.64 11.75
CA ILE A 277 -21.33 15.92 10.51
C ILE A 277 -20.04 15.62 9.74
N LYS A 278 -19.12 16.59 9.64
CA LYS A 278 -17.81 16.40 9.03
C LYS A 278 -17.03 15.27 9.69
N ARG A 279 -17.01 15.24 11.03
CA ARG A 279 -16.38 14.16 11.79
C ARG A 279 -17.03 12.80 11.51
N HIS A 280 -18.36 12.76 11.37
CA HIS A 280 -19.08 11.54 10.98
C HIS A 280 -18.65 11.09 9.58
N GLN A 281 -18.70 11.99 8.59
CA GLN A 281 -18.29 11.73 7.21
C GLN A 281 -16.87 11.16 7.15
N TYR A 282 -15.92 11.75 7.89
CA TYR A 282 -14.54 11.24 7.96
C TYR A 282 -14.45 9.86 8.58
N SER A 283 -15.19 9.63 9.67
CA SER A 283 -15.18 8.33 10.36
C SER A 283 -15.76 7.19 9.52
N THR A 284 -16.63 7.49 8.56
CA THR A 284 -17.29 6.50 7.70
C THR A 284 -16.57 6.27 6.37
N GLN A 285 -15.69 7.18 5.93
CA GLN A 285 -14.88 6.97 4.72
C GLN A 285 -14.03 5.71 4.83
N PRO A 286 -13.94 4.88 3.77
CA PRO A 286 -13.21 3.62 3.77
C PRO A 286 -11.68 3.78 3.69
N THR A 287 -11.11 4.59 4.58
CA THR A 287 -9.69 4.95 4.59
C THR A 287 -8.75 3.78 4.89
N HIS A 288 -9.25 2.63 5.38
CA HIS A 288 -8.45 1.40 5.48
C HIS A 288 -7.80 0.99 4.17
N MET A 289 -8.44 1.25 3.03
CA MET A 289 -7.88 0.89 1.73
C MET A 289 -6.55 1.60 1.51
N VAL A 290 -6.40 2.84 1.99
CA VAL A 290 -5.12 3.57 1.93
C VAL A 290 -4.08 2.89 2.82
N TYR A 291 -4.43 2.54 4.05
CA TYR A 291 -3.51 1.83 4.95
C TYR A 291 -3.10 0.45 4.43
N HIS A 292 -4.02 -0.26 3.78
CA HIS A 292 -3.79 -1.53 3.11
C HIS A 292 -2.75 -1.37 1.98
N GLU A 293 -2.96 -0.44 1.05
CA GLU A 293 -2.02 -0.21 -0.05
C GLU A 293 -0.67 0.36 0.40
N ILE A 294 -0.66 1.19 1.45
CA ILE A 294 0.60 1.62 2.08
C ILE A 294 1.35 0.41 2.62
N THR A 295 0.65 -0.59 3.15
CA THR A 295 1.30 -1.83 3.62
C THR A 295 1.95 -2.59 2.47
N HIS A 296 1.29 -2.71 1.31
CA HIS A 296 1.94 -3.29 0.12
C HIS A 296 3.17 -2.51 -0.34
N HIS A 297 3.13 -1.18 -0.27
CA HIS A 297 4.29 -0.35 -0.54
C HIS A 297 5.46 -0.66 0.42
N MET A 298 5.20 -0.73 1.74
CA MET A 298 6.21 -1.07 2.75
C MET A 298 6.73 -2.51 2.59
N GLN A 299 5.86 -3.45 2.27
CA GLN A 299 6.19 -4.84 1.98
C GLN A 299 7.20 -4.97 0.83
N GLN A 300 7.01 -4.22 -0.26
CA GLN A 300 7.93 -4.21 -1.40
C GLN A 300 9.29 -3.58 -1.05
N ILE A 301 9.31 -2.48 -0.29
CA ILE A 301 10.56 -1.88 0.22
C ILE A 301 11.31 -2.88 1.10
N ARG A 302 10.61 -3.57 2.01
CA ARG A 302 11.19 -4.57 2.91
C ARG A 302 11.82 -5.72 2.14
N CYS A 303 11.07 -6.33 1.22
CA CYS A 303 11.62 -7.41 0.39
C CYS A 303 12.80 -6.92 -0.47
N GLY A 304 12.71 -5.73 -1.08
CA GLY A 304 13.83 -5.14 -1.84
C GLY A 304 15.09 -4.98 -0.98
N THR A 305 14.93 -4.51 0.26
CA THR A 305 16.02 -4.33 1.22
C THR A 305 16.68 -5.67 1.60
N ILE A 306 15.89 -6.70 1.93
CA ILE A 306 16.40 -8.03 2.30
C ILE A 306 17.24 -8.64 1.18
N ARG A 307 16.83 -8.42 -0.08
CA ARG A 307 17.40 -9.02 -1.29
C ARG A 307 18.54 -8.21 -1.89
N THR A 308 18.74 -6.97 -1.45
CA THR A 308 19.77 -6.08 -1.99
C THR A 308 21.15 -6.74 -1.91
N GLY A 309 21.84 -6.81 -3.05
CA GLY A 309 23.17 -7.43 -3.15
C GLY A 309 23.20 -8.96 -3.04
N LYS A 310 22.04 -9.63 -3.03
CA LYS A 310 21.94 -11.10 -2.92
C LYS A 310 21.32 -11.69 -4.18
N SER A 311 21.94 -12.76 -4.69
CA SER A 311 21.31 -13.62 -5.69
C SER A 311 20.37 -14.59 -4.99
N GLN A 312 19.06 -14.32 -5.04
CA GLN A 312 18.04 -15.16 -4.41
C GLN A 312 17.01 -15.65 -5.42
N PRO A 313 16.38 -16.82 -5.18
CA PRO A 313 15.32 -17.32 -6.05
C PRO A 313 14.13 -16.35 -6.10
N PRO A 314 13.25 -16.46 -7.12
CA PRO A 314 12.07 -15.62 -7.24
C PRO A 314 11.20 -15.67 -5.98
N ILE A 315 10.58 -14.54 -5.62
CA ILE A 315 9.63 -14.47 -4.51
C ILE A 315 8.36 -15.22 -4.93
N VAL A 316 7.95 -16.20 -4.12
CA VAL A 316 6.69 -16.92 -4.29
C VAL A 316 5.91 -16.85 -2.98
N GLN A 317 5.04 -15.85 -2.89
CA GLN A 317 4.18 -15.63 -1.73
C GLN A 317 2.73 -15.96 -2.10
N PRO A 318 2.00 -16.75 -1.29
CA PRO A 318 0.59 -17.01 -1.54
C PRO A 318 -0.24 -15.75 -1.26
N ALA A 319 -1.35 -15.59 -1.99
CA ALA A 319 -2.20 -14.41 -1.89
C ALA A 319 -2.70 -14.14 -0.46
N TRP A 320 -3.07 -15.18 0.29
CA TRP A 320 -3.51 -15.03 1.69
C TRP A 320 -2.43 -14.45 2.60
N LEU A 321 -1.14 -14.65 2.30
CA LEU A 321 -0.06 -14.04 3.07
C LEU A 321 0.10 -12.56 2.68
N VAL A 322 0.11 -12.26 1.38
CA VAL A 322 0.30 -10.89 0.86
C VAL A 322 -0.83 -9.97 1.28
N GLU A 323 -2.06 -10.35 0.91
CA GLU A 323 -3.28 -9.59 1.21
C GLU A 323 -3.59 -9.63 2.71
N GLY A 324 -3.45 -10.80 3.34
CA GLY A 324 -3.71 -10.97 4.76
C GLY A 324 -2.81 -10.13 5.66
N HIS A 325 -1.53 -10.04 5.33
CA HIS A 325 -0.59 -9.19 6.05
C HIS A 325 -0.94 -7.70 5.87
N ALA A 326 -1.32 -7.29 4.66
CA ALA A 326 -1.76 -5.92 4.39
C ALA A 326 -3.01 -5.55 5.20
N GLU A 327 -4.03 -6.42 5.20
CA GLU A 327 -5.25 -6.23 5.99
C GLU A 327 -4.99 -6.20 7.50
N PHE A 328 -4.13 -7.09 7.98
CA PHE A 328 -3.79 -7.21 9.40
C PHE A 328 -2.98 -6.01 9.93
N VAL A 329 -2.16 -5.38 9.10
CA VAL A 329 -1.46 -4.14 9.49
C VAL A 329 -2.39 -2.94 9.32
N ALA A 330 -3.23 -2.91 8.29
CA ALA A 330 -4.17 -1.82 8.02
C ALA A 330 -5.18 -1.57 9.14
N GLN A 331 -5.59 -2.60 9.90
CA GLN A 331 -6.46 -2.41 11.07
C GLN A 331 -5.87 -1.47 12.12
N TYR A 332 -4.55 -1.28 12.21
CA TYR A 332 -3.99 -0.32 13.17
C TYR A 332 -4.21 1.13 12.72
N GLY A 333 -4.38 1.36 11.41
CA GLY A 333 -4.84 2.64 10.86
C GLY A 333 -6.36 2.78 10.90
N TRP A 334 -7.11 1.67 10.87
CA TRP A 334 -8.57 1.68 10.99
C TRP A 334 -9.10 0.58 11.92
N PRO A 335 -9.07 0.78 13.26
CA PRO A 335 -9.32 -0.28 14.24
C PRO A 335 -10.64 -1.02 14.10
N LYS A 336 -11.71 -0.31 13.69
CA LYS A 336 -13.03 -0.91 13.48
C LYS A 336 -13.07 -1.97 12.38
N TYR A 337 -12.09 -1.95 11.48
CA TYR A 337 -11.97 -2.92 10.38
C TYR A 337 -11.82 -4.36 10.88
N LYS A 338 -11.18 -4.55 12.05
CA LYS A 338 -11.11 -5.87 12.71
C LYS A 338 -12.51 -6.42 12.96
N GLY A 339 -13.41 -5.60 13.50
CA GLY A 339 -14.80 -5.98 13.71
C GLY A 339 -15.49 -6.38 12.40
N THR A 340 -15.30 -5.59 11.33
CA THR A 340 -15.87 -5.90 10.01
C THR A 340 -15.41 -7.26 9.47
N LYS A 341 -14.12 -7.61 9.56
CA LYS A 341 -13.62 -8.92 9.10
C LYS A 341 -14.16 -10.09 9.93
N TYR A 342 -14.24 -9.94 11.25
CA TYR A 342 -14.79 -10.99 12.10
C TYR A 342 -16.31 -11.17 11.94
N ARG A 343 -17.06 -10.07 11.68
CA ARG A 343 -18.46 -10.14 11.28
C ARG A 343 -18.60 -10.87 9.94
N GLU A 344 -17.80 -10.51 8.95
CA GLU A 344 -17.80 -11.17 7.63
C GLU A 344 -17.56 -12.68 7.76
N TYR A 345 -16.58 -13.08 8.58
CA TYR A 345 -16.36 -14.49 8.91
C TYR A 345 -17.59 -15.15 9.54
N TYR A 346 -18.17 -14.53 10.56
CA TYR A 346 -19.35 -15.05 11.25
C TYR A 346 -20.54 -15.24 10.30
N GLU A 347 -20.84 -14.23 9.48
CA GLU A 347 -21.97 -14.26 8.54
C GLU A 347 -21.75 -15.24 7.39
N ASN A 348 -20.53 -15.32 6.85
CA ASN A 348 -20.24 -16.14 5.68
C ASN A 348 -19.89 -17.58 5.98
N PHE A 349 -19.36 -17.89 7.16
CA PHE A 349 -18.88 -19.24 7.51
C PHE A 349 -19.67 -19.88 8.64
N ILE A 350 -19.98 -19.15 9.71
CA ILE A 350 -20.73 -19.71 10.84
C ILE A 350 -22.22 -19.80 10.48
N LEU A 351 -22.88 -18.69 10.15
CA LEU A 351 -24.32 -18.68 9.87
C LEU A 351 -24.68 -19.50 8.62
N LYS A 352 -23.87 -19.40 7.56
CA LYS A 352 -24.07 -20.15 6.31
C LYS A 352 -23.48 -21.56 6.33
N LYS A 353 -22.83 -21.97 7.43
CA LYS A 353 -22.18 -23.30 7.58
C LYS A 353 -21.16 -23.62 6.47
N ASN A 354 -20.44 -22.61 6.00
CA ASN A 354 -19.35 -22.78 5.03
C ASN A 354 -18.03 -23.10 5.72
N LYS A 355 -17.03 -23.57 4.96
CA LYS A 355 -15.68 -23.83 5.46
C LYS A 355 -14.68 -22.81 4.93
N LEU A 356 -13.89 -22.23 5.83
CA LEU A 356 -12.78 -21.34 5.51
C LEU A 356 -11.58 -22.19 5.07
N TYR A 357 -10.95 -21.82 3.96
CA TYR A 357 -9.71 -22.44 3.46
C TYR A 357 -8.71 -21.35 3.09
N LEU A 358 -7.52 -21.34 3.71
CA LEU A 358 -6.48 -20.32 3.51
C LEU A 358 -6.15 -20.09 2.02
N GLU A 359 -6.04 -21.17 1.23
CA GLU A 359 -5.63 -21.08 -0.17
C GLU A 359 -6.79 -20.94 -1.18
N LYS A 360 -8.05 -21.08 -0.74
CA LYS A 360 -9.22 -21.10 -1.65
C LYS A 360 -10.28 -20.05 -1.33
N SER A 361 -10.37 -19.61 -0.08
CA SER A 361 -11.25 -18.53 0.32
C SER A 361 -10.68 -17.19 -0.10
N ASP A 362 -11.48 -16.14 0.08
CA ASP A 362 -11.03 -14.77 -0.14
C ASP A 362 -9.71 -14.49 0.61
N PRO A 363 -8.61 -14.14 -0.09
CA PRO A 363 -7.29 -14.01 0.54
C PRO A 363 -7.23 -12.85 1.54
N TYR A 364 -8.09 -11.83 1.38
CA TYR A 364 -8.18 -10.71 2.30
C TYR A 364 -8.75 -11.17 3.65
N LEU A 365 -9.89 -11.86 3.66
CA LEU A 365 -10.49 -12.38 4.89
C LEU A 365 -9.68 -13.54 5.51
N ALA A 366 -9.38 -14.58 4.72
CA ALA A 366 -8.69 -15.77 5.24
C ALA A 366 -7.27 -15.42 5.72
N GLY A 367 -6.59 -14.56 4.96
CA GLY A 367 -5.29 -14.03 5.31
C GLY A 367 -5.31 -13.17 6.57
N PHE A 368 -6.27 -12.25 6.71
CA PHE A 368 -6.41 -11.43 7.91
C PHE A 368 -6.57 -12.30 9.17
N LEU A 369 -7.48 -13.28 9.13
CA LEU A 369 -7.72 -14.19 10.26
C LEU A 369 -6.47 -15.01 10.60
N ALA A 370 -5.72 -15.46 9.59
CA ALA A 370 -4.47 -16.19 9.79
C ALA A 370 -3.39 -15.33 10.45
N MET A 371 -3.21 -14.09 9.97
CA MET A 371 -2.22 -13.16 10.54
C MET A 371 -2.60 -12.74 11.95
N ASP A 372 -3.87 -12.44 12.22
CA ASP A 372 -4.34 -12.11 13.57
C ASP A 372 -4.15 -13.30 14.52
N PHE A 373 -4.45 -14.53 14.07
CA PHE A 373 -4.17 -15.75 14.84
C PHE A 373 -2.67 -15.95 15.13
N ILE A 374 -1.81 -15.81 14.11
CA ILE A 374 -0.36 -15.95 14.30
C ILE A 374 0.16 -14.90 15.28
N SER A 375 -0.29 -13.65 15.14
CA SER A 375 0.02 -12.55 16.05
C SER A 375 -0.41 -12.88 17.48
N GLN A 376 -1.63 -13.37 17.70
CA GLN A 376 -2.13 -13.67 19.03
C GLN A 376 -1.44 -14.88 19.68
N LYS A 377 -1.20 -15.95 18.91
CA LYS A 377 -0.62 -17.20 19.44
C LYS A 377 0.90 -17.17 19.56
N TYR A 378 1.58 -16.51 18.63
CA TYR A 378 3.04 -16.58 18.49
C TYR A 378 3.74 -15.20 18.52
N GLY A 379 2.98 -14.10 18.50
CA GLY A 379 3.50 -12.73 18.53
C GLY A 379 3.76 -12.12 17.15
N ASN A 380 3.74 -10.79 17.08
CA ASN A 380 3.94 -10.03 15.83
C ASN A 380 5.29 -10.31 15.16
N SER A 381 6.34 -10.58 15.95
CA SER A 381 7.65 -10.92 15.40
C SER A 381 7.59 -12.15 14.49
N LYS A 382 6.67 -13.09 14.73
CA LYS A 382 6.52 -14.27 13.87
C LYS A 382 5.79 -14.00 12.56
N VAL A 383 4.91 -13.00 12.52
CA VAL A 383 4.35 -12.49 11.26
C VAL A 383 5.47 -11.87 10.42
N ARG A 384 6.31 -11.03 11.04
CA ARG A 384 7.48 -10.44 10.38
C ARG A 384 8.47 -11.50 9.89
N ASP A 385 8.87 -12.43 10.76
CA ASP A 385 9.84 -13.47 10.39
C ASP A 385 9.33 -14.34 9.23
N LEU A 386 8.02 -14.64 9.21
CA LEU A 386 7.38 -15.34 8.09
C LEU A 386 7.44 -14.53 6.79
N TRP A 387 7.12 -13.23 6.86
CA TRP A 387 7.25 -12.33 5.72
C TRP A 387 8.68 -12.31 5.18
N ASP A 388 9.66 -12.08 6.04
CA ASP A 388 11.08 -11.99 5.67
C ASP A 388 11.58 -13.28 5.01
N LYS A 389 11.23 -14.44 5.57
CA LYS A 389 11.58 -15.76 5.01
C LYS A 389 11.08 -15.94 3.58
N THR A 390 9.85 -15.52 3.32
CA THR A 390 9.29 -15.59 1.96
C THR A 390 9.90 -14.53 1.02
N CYS A 391 10.30 -13.35 1.51
CA CYS A 391 11.10 -12.39 0.72
C CYS A 391 12.46 -12.98 0.32
N GLU A 392 13.07 -13.83 1.16
CA GLU A 392 14.32 -14.55 0.85
C GLU A 392 14.14 -15.61 -0.26
N GLY A 393 12.89 -15.90 -0.64
CA GLY A 393 12.52 -16.88 -1.66
C GLY A 393 12.29 -18.28 -1.10
N GLU A 394 12.18 -18.45 0.22
CA GLU A 394 11.66 -19.69 0.79
C GLU A 394 10.18 -19.86 0.42
N ASN A 395 9.78 -21.07 0.01
CA ASN A 395 8.36 -21.38 -0.17
C ASN A 395 7.61 -21.34 1.18
N ILE A 396 6.29 -21.17 1.12
CA ILE A 396 5.47 -20.93 2.30
C ILE A 396 5.54 -22.06 3.35
N ASP A 397 5.54 -23.33 2.94
CA ASP A 397 5.62 -24.44 3.90
C ASP A 397 6.98 -24.50 4.61
N SER A 398 8.06 -24.21 3.90
CA SER A 398 9.41 -24.15 4.47
C SER A 398 9.53 -22.98 5.46
N ALA A 399 8.97 -21.82 5.10
CA ALA A 399 8.94 -20.64 5.96
C ALA A 399 8.09 -20.89 7.22
N LEU A 400 6.90 -21.51 7.09
CA LEU A 400 6.07 -21.90 8.24
C LEU A 400 6.77 -22.94 9.13
N LYS A 401 7.53 -23.86 8.54
CA LYS A 401 8.29 -24.86 9.28
C LYS A 401 9.41 -24.23 10.08
N SER A 402 10.15 -23.29 9.51
CA SER A 402 11.26 -22.61 10.18
C SER A 402 10.79 -21.63 11.25
N VAL A 403 9.70 -20.89 11.00
CA VAL A 403 9.23 -19.82 11.89
C VAL A 403 8.31 -20.33 13.01
N LEU A 404 7.41 -21.26 12.68
CA LEU A 404 6.32 -21.71 13.56
C LEU A 404 6.35 -23.22 13.87
N ASN A 405 7.31 -23.98 13.33
CA ASN A 405 7.30 -25.45 13.36
C ASN A 405 5.98 -26.03 12.82
N SER A 406 5.44 -25.43 11.76
CA SER A 406 4.15 -25.74 11.15
C SER A 406 4.26 -25.92 9.62
N ASN A 407 3.13 -26.10 8.95
CA ASN A 407 2.93 -26.04 7.50
C ASN A 407 1.53 -25.49 7.21
N VAL A 408 1.16 -25.26 5.96
CA VAL A 408 -0.14 -24.65 5.59
C VAL A 408 -1.32 -25.46 6.13
N SER A 409 -1.30 -26.80 6.00
CA SER A 409 -2.39 -27.66 6.47
C SER A 409 -2.56 -27.63 7.99
N LYS A 410 -1.44 -27.62 8.74
CA LYS A 410 -1.47 -27.53 10.19
C LYS A 410 -1.90 -26.13 10.65
N LEU A 411 -1.41 -25.07 10.02
CA LEU A 411 -1.86 -23.70 10.31
C LEU A 411 -3.37 -23.55 10.09
N GLN A 412 -3.88 -24.08 8.98
CA GLN A 412 -5.31 -24.12 8.68
C GLN A 412 -6.10 -24.82 9.80
N SER A 413 -5.66 -26.01 10.23
CA SER A 413 -6.36 -26.75 11.28
C SER A 413 -6.31 -26.00 12.62
N ASP A 414 -5.16 -25.45 12.99
CA ASP A 414 -4.98 -24.68 14.21
C ASP A 414 -5.84 -23.42 14.23
N LEU A 415 -5.92 -22.71 13.09
CA LEU A 415 -6.77 -21.53 12.92
C LEU A 415 -8.25 -21.88 13.10
N LEU A 416 -8.73 -22.95 12.44
CA LEU A 416 -10.13 -23.37 12.57
C LEU A 416 -10.48 -23.74 14.01
N ASN A 417 -9.61 -24.48 14.70
CA ASN A 417 -9.82 -24.83 16.11
C ASN A 417 -9.91 -23.58 17.00
N TYR A 418 -9.06 -22.59 16.74
CA TYR A 418 -9.13 -21.30 17.43
C TYR A 418 -10.45 -20.58 17.13
N LEU A 419 -10.82 -20.40 15.87
CA LEU A 419 -12.07 -19.72 15.49
C LEU A 419 -13.32 -20.42 16.04
N ASP A 420 -13.33 -21.76 16.07
CA ASP A 420 -14.41 -22.54 16.66
C ASP A 420 -14.52 -22.30 18.17
N SER A 421 -13.38 -22.23 18.88
CA SER A 421 -13.36 -21.92 20.33
C SER A 421 -13.86 -20.52 20.66
N GLU A 422 -13.71 -19.58 19.72
CA GLU A 422 -14.13 -18.18 19.87
C GLU A 422 -15.57 -17.92 19.41
N SER A 423 -16.14 -18.85 18.62
CA SER A 423 -17.38 -18.66 17.84
C SER A 423 -18.57 -18.12 18.64
N LYS A 424 -18.74 -18.56 19.89
CA LYS A 424 -19.84 -18.15 20.77
C LYS A 424 -19.77 -16.67 21.16
N ASP A 425 -18.56 -16.16 21.37
CA ASP A 425 -18.33 -14.79 21.85
C ASP A 425 -18.07 -13.80 20.70
N LEU A 426 -17.84 -14.30 19.47
CA LEU A 426 -17.58 -13.48 18.29
C LEU A 426 -18.62 -12.36 18.08
N PRO A 427 -19.95 -12.61 18.20
CA PRO A 427 -20.95 -11.54 18.09
C PRO A 427 -20.72 -10.36 19.01
N ALA A 428 -20.30 -10.60 20.26
CA ALA A 428 -20.00 -9.53 21.20
C ALA A 428 -18.75 -8.76 20.76
N LYS A 429 -17.69 -9.50 20.42
CA LYS A 429 -16.38 -8.92 20.09
C LYS A 429 -16.42 -8.07 18.83
N PHE A 430 -17.05 -8.53 17.75
CA PHE A 430 -17.07 -7.73 16.53
C PHE A 430 -17.92 -6.46 16.66
N LEU A 431 -19.01 -6.49 17.45
CA LEU A 431 -19.81 -5.29 17.72
C LEU A 431 -19.01 -4.25 18.51
N GLU A 432 -18.22 -4.69 19.49
CA GLU A 432 -17.33 -3.82 20.27
C GLU A 432 -16.20 -3.24 19.39
N TRP A 433 -15.60 -4.05 18.52
CA TRP A 433 -14.53 -3.56 17.66
C TRP A 433 -15.04 -2.56 16.62
N GLU A 434 -16.22 -2.76 16.05
CA GLU A 434 -16.79 -1.90 15.01
C GLU A 434 -17.08 -0.46 15.46
N ILE A 435 -17.26 -0.24 16.77
CA ILE A 435 -17.54 1.10 17.32
C ILE A 435 -16.28 1.90 17.65
N ILE A 436 -15.09 1.28 17.63
CA ILE A 436 -13.84 1.95 17.96
C ILE A 436 -13.59 3.12 17.01
N GLY A 437 -13.44 4.32 17.57
CA GLY A 437 -13.17 5.55 16.81
C GLY A 437 -14.41 6.20 16.18
N THR A 438 -15.61 5.64 16.39
CA THR A 438 -16.88 6.27 15.98
C THR A 438 -17.28 7.41 16.93
N ILE A 439 -18.25 8.23 16.52
CA ILE A 439 -18.79 9.29 17.38
C ILE A 439 -19.59 8.65 18.52
N THR A 440 -19.37 9.15 19.75
CA THR A 440 -20.17 8.76 20.92
C THR A 440 -21.42 9.62 21.02
N LEU A 441 -22.59 8.98 20.97
CA LEU A 441 -23.89 9.61 21.17
C LEU A 441 -24.19 9.69 22.68
N PRO A 442 -24.43 10.91 23.23
CA PRO A 442 -24.82 11.05 24.61
C PRO A 442 -26.28 10.63 24.81
N PHE A 443 -26.58 10.05 25.96
CA PHE A 443 -27.96 9.82 26.37
C PHE A 443 -28.68 11.13 26.65
N ALA A 444 -30.01 11.13 26.46
CA ALA A 444 -30.85 12.30 26.69
C ALA A 444 -30.94 12.68 28.18
N SER A 445 -30.81 11.70 29.09
CA SER A 445 -30.90 11.89 30.54
C SER A 445 -29.85 11.08 31.32
N SER A 446 -29.60 11.45 32.58
CA SER A 446 -28.76 10.69 33.50
C SER A 446 -29.37 9.32 33.83
N GLU A 447 -30.69 9.24 33.94
CA GLU A 447 -31.43 7.98 34.15
C GLU A 447 -31.11 6.96 33.06
N ALA A 448 -31.13 7.40 31.80
CA ALA A 448 -30.78 6.56 30.66
C ALA A 448 -29.34 6.04 30.72
N SER A 449 -28.41 6.89 31.17
CA SER A 449 -27.00 6.51 31.31
C SER A 449 -26.74 5.49 32.44
N SER A 450 -27.55 5.50 33.50
CA SER A 450 -27.42 4.61 34.66
C SER A 450 -28.20 3.29 34.54
N PHE A 451 -29.00 3.14 33.49
CA PHE A 451 -29.93 2.02 33.35
C PHE A 451 -29.22 0.69 33.09
N LYS A 452 -29.60 -0.36 33.83
CA LYS A 452 -29.11 -1.74 33.68
C LYS A 452 -30.01 -2.57 32.79
N THR A 453 -29.50 -2.98 31.65
CA THR A 453 -30.26 -3.69 30.61
C THR A 453 -30.55 -5.15 30.94
N GLU A 454 -29.80 -5.74 31.86
CA GLU A 454 -30.02 -7.09 32.37
C GLU A 454 -31.42 -7.23 32.98
N GLU A 455 -31.90 -6.17 33.66
CA GLU A 455 -33.22 -6.15 34.29
C GLU A 455 -34.36 -6.31 33.29
N ILE A 456 -34.20 -5.83 32.05
CA ILE A 456 -35.21 -6.01 30.99
C ILE A 456 -35.10 -7.40 30.36
N ALA A 457 -33.87 -7.87 30.10
CA ALA A 457 -33.62 -9.14 29.42
C ALA A 457 -34.14 -10.35 30.22
N ASP A 458 -34.12 -10.27 31.54
CA ASP A 458 -34.52 -11.34 32.45
C ASP A 458 -35.99 -11.29 32.89
N LEU A 459 -36.77 -10.32 32.40
CA LEU A 459 -38.23 -10.31 32.60
C LEU A 459 -38.83 -11.58 32.01
N THR A 460 -39.40 -12.46 32.83
CA THR A 460 -39.91 -13.75 32.31
C THR A 460 -41.36 -14.01 32.72
N ASN A 461 -41.92 -13.23 33.64
CA ASN A 461 -43.29 -13.38 34.11
C ASN A 461 -43.84 -12.04 34.63
N ILE A 462 -44.32 -11.18 33.73
CA ILE A 462 -45.17 -10.06 34.10
C ILE A 462 -46.62 -10.57 34.16
N THR A 463 -47.32 -10.32 35.26
CA THR A 463 -48.75 -10.66 35.43
C THR A 463 -49.65 -9.44 35.45
N ASP A 464 -49.11 -8.28 35.83
CA ASP A 464 -49.82 -7.00 35.82
C ASP A 464 -49.30 -6.15 34.64
N PRO A 465 -50.17 -5.74 33.69
CA PRO A 465 -49.79 -4.82 32.63
C PRO A 465 -49.11 -3.53 33.13
N SER A 466 -49.47 -3.02 34.31
CA SER A 466 -48.88 -1.79 34.84
C SER A 466 -47.38 -1.92 35.15
N SER A 467 -46.92 -3.16 35.37
CA SER A 467 -45.51 -3.51 35.62
C SER A 467 -44.67 -3.62 34.34
N ILE A 468 -45.24 -3.42 33.15
CA ILE A 468 -44.46 -3.36 31.91
C ILE A 468 -43.57 -2.09 31.95
N PRO A 469 -42.24 -2.23 31.88
CA PRO A 469 -41.32 -1.11 32.01
C PRO A 469 -41.48 -0.11 30.86
N ASP A 470 -41.29 1.18 31.17
CA ASP A 470 -41.19 2.22 30.14
C ASP A 470 -39.76 2.28 29.60
N ILE A 471 -39.53 1.62 28.48
CA ILE A 471 -38.19 1.53 27.87
C ILE A 471 -37.82 2.78 27.05
N ARG A 472 -38.67 3.81 26.95
CA ARG A 472 -38.37 5.01 26.14
C ARG A 472 -37.23 5.83 26.73
N ILE A 473 -37.23 6.03 28.05
CA ILE A 473 -36.20 6.85 28.72
C ILE A 473 -34.83 6.14 28.68
N PRO A 474 -34.70 4.86 29.09
CA PRO A 474 -33.42 4.14 29.09
C PRO A 474 -32.62 4.11 27.78
N PHE A 475 -33.32 4.22 26.65
CA PHE A 475 -32.73 4.14 25.32
C PHE A 475 -32.81 5.48 24.56
N SER A 476 -33.13 6.58 25.24
CA SER A 476 -33.18 7.90 24.62
C SER A 476 -31.78 8.48 24.39
N LEU A 477 -31.43 8.77 23.13
CA LEU A 477 -30.17 9.39 22.71
C LEU A 477 -30.41 10.80 22.19
N LYS A 478 -29.43 11.69 22.39
CA LYS A 478 -29.42 13.01 21.74
C LYS A 478 -28.88 12.85 20.32
N ILE A 479 -29.76 12.90 19.34
CA ILE A 479 -29.45 12.69 17.92
C ILE A 479 -29.89 13.87 17.03
N GLU A 480 -30.39 14.94 17.63
CA GLU A 480 -31.06 16.05 16.94
C GLU A 480 -30.14 16.74 15.93
N SER A 481 -28.84 16.85 16.22
CA SER A 481 -27.84 17.42 15.30
C SER A 481 -27.58 16.54 14.08
N LEU A 482 -27.76 15.22 14.22
CA LEU A 482 -27.44 14.20 13.22
C LEU A 482 -28.66 13.75 12.40
N LYS A 483 -29.87 13.85 12.97
CA LYS A 483 -31.12 13.38 12.36
C LYS A 483 -31.34 14.02 10.99
N GLY A 484 -31.56 13.20 9.97
CA GLY A 484 -31.74 13.64 8.58
C GLY A 484 -30.44 13.99 7.83
N LYS A 485 -29.32 14.16 8.55
CA LYS A 485 -28.02 14.56 7.98
C LYS A 485 -27.01 13.41 7.93
N ALA A 486 -27.06 12.50 8.89
CA ALA A 486 -26.15 11.37 9.01
C ALA A 486 -26.91 10.04 9.07
N GLU A 487 -26.28 9.00 8.52
CA GLU A 487 -26.66 7.60 8.67
C GLU A 487 -25.40 6.77 8.91
N GLY A 488 -25.49 5.74 9.75
CA GLY A 488 -24.40 4.80 9.98
C GLY A 488 -24.24 4.37 11.44
N VAL A 489 -23.02 3.92 11.76
CA VAL A 489 -22.67 3.31 13.05
C VAL A 489 -22.06 4.32 14.00
N PHE A 490 -22.54 4.29 15.24
CA PHE A 490 -22.15 5.13 16.35
C PHE A 490 -21.95 4.30 17.61
N GLN A 491 -21.34 4.93 18.61
CA GLN A 491 -21.15 4.37 19.94
C GLN A 491 -22.11 5.02 20.93
N SER A 492 -22.80 4.25 21.78
CA SER A 492 -23.51 4.81 22.94
C SER A 492 -22.55 5.14 24.08
N SER A 493 -22.97 5.96 25.05
CA SER A 493 -22.15 6.21 26.25
C SER A 493 -21.90 4.95 27.10
N ARG A 494 -22.71 3.89 26.93
CA ARG A 494 -22.51 2.55 27.51
C ARG A 494 -21.61 1.64 26.65
N LYS A 495 -20.97 2.18 25.60
CA LYS A 495 -20.16 1.43 24.63
C LYS A 495 -20.95 0.36 23.86
N GLU A 496 -22.22 0.63 23.59
CA GLU A 496 -23.05 -0.22 22.72
C GLU A 496 -23.00 0.29 21.29
N ARG A 497 -23.16 -0.61 20.32
CA ARG A 497 -23.30 -0.24 18.91
C ARG A 497 -24.69 0.33 18.65
N VAL A 498 -24.73 1.51 18.04
CA VAL A 498 -25.96 2.18 17.62
C VAL A 498 -25.91 2.40 16.13
N TYR A 499 -26.91 1.91 15.39
CA TYR A 499 -27.10 2.28 13.98
C TYR A 499 -28.16 3.39 13.89
N LEU A 500 -27.80 4.57 13.41
CA LEU A 500 -28.73 5.67 13.14
C LEU A 500 -29.13 5.62 11.66
N PHE A 501 -30.43 5.57 11.38
CA PHE A 501 -31.01 5.67 10.04
C PHE A 501 -31.29 7.12 9.69
N LYS A 502 -31.28 7.44 8.39
CA LYS A 502 -31.50 8.80 7.88
C LYS A 502 -32.84 9.41 8.31
N ASN A 503 -33.88 8.60 8.50
CA ASN A 503 -35.19 9.06 8.97
C ASN A 503 -35.24 9.44 10.46
N GLY A 504 -34.14 9.24 11.21
CA GLY A 504 -34.04 9.49 12.64
C GLY A 504 -34.42 8.31 13.53
N THR A 505 -34.78 7.16 12.95
CA THR A 505 -34.81 5.90 13.70
C THR A 505 -33.39 5.55 14.11
N TYR A 506 -33.19 5.02 15.31
CA TYR A 506 -31.91 4.43 15.69
C TYR A 506 -32.08 3.10 16.39
N ARG A 507 -31.10 2.22 16.22
CA ARG A 507 -31.11 0.85 16.72
C ARG A 507 -29.89 0.56 17.57
N PHE A 508 -30.11 0.22 18.84
CA PHE A 508 -29.08 -0.44 19.66
C PHE A 508 -28.94 -1.89 19.22
N GLU A 509 -27.71 -2.34 19.03
CA GLU A 509 -27.38 -3.71 18.65
C GLU A 509 -26.40 -4.30 19.66
N THR A 510 -26.85 -5.34 20.36
CA THR A 510 -26.00 -6.16 21.22
C THR A 510 -26.20 -7.63 20.87
N PRO A 511 -25.34 -8.54 21.36
CA PRO A 511 -25.55 -9.98 21.20
C PRO A 511 -26.83 -10.49 21.89
N LYS A 512 -27.31 -9.79 22.93
CA LYS A 512 -28.39 -10.26 23.81
C LYS A 512 -29.75 -9.64 23.48
N TYR A 513 -29.74 -8.43 22.92
CA TYR A 513 -30.96 -7.69 22.59
C TYR A 513 -30.73 -6.66 21.49
N GLN A 514 -31.84 -6.23 20.89
CA GLN A 514 -31.93 -5.09 20.01
C GLN A 514 -32.97 -4.10 20.52
N VAL A 515 -32.72 -2.81 20.37
CA VAL A 515 -33.72 -1.78 20.67
C VAL A 515 -33.86 -0.85 19.48
N ASN A 516 -35.06 -0.72 18.91
CA ASN A 516 -35.35 0.30 17.90
C ASN A 516 -36.09 1.46 18.57
N VAL A 517 -35.63 2.68 18.34
CA VAL A 517 -36.33 3.91 18.74
C VAL A 517 -36.73 4.65 17.48
N PHE A 518 -38.03 4.89 17.33
CA PHE A 518 -38.63 5.53 16.16
C PHE A 518 -38.84 7.03 16.40
N PRO A 519 -38.91 7.85 15.33
CA PRO A 519 -39.08 9.31 15.44
C PRO A 519 -40.36 9.77 16.15
N ASP A 520 -41.39 8.94 16.19
CA ASP A 520 -42.67 9.20 16.87
C ASP A 520 -42.62 8.89 18.38
N GLY A 521 -41.45 8.50 18.90
CA GLY A 521 -41.25 8.11 20.29
C GLY A 521 -41.58 6.64 20.57
N THR A 522 -42.00 5.87 19.56
CA THR A 522 -42.19 4.43 19.71
C THR A 522 -40.83 3.77 19.96
N THR A 523 -40.74 2.86 20.93
CA THR A 523 -39.53 2.11 21.27
C THR A 523 -39.84 0.63 21.35
N SER A 524 -39.09 -0.21 20.63
CA SER A 524 -39.22 -1.67 20.67
C SER A 524 -37.94 -2.31 21.20
N PHE A 525 -38.03 -3.11 22.26
CA PHE A 525 -36.94 -3.95 22.76
C PHE A 525 -37.21 -5.40 22.39
N THR A 526 -36.22 -6.08 21.84
CA THR A 526 -36.28 -7.50 21.47
C THR A 526 -35.08 -8.24 22.05
N SER A 527 -35.30 -9.35 22.73
CA SER A 527 -34.29 -10.30 23.23
C SER A 527 -34.75 -11.73 22.95
N GLU A 528 -33.95 -12.74 23.33
CA GLU A 528 -34.36 -14.15 23.19
C GLU A 528 -35.69 -14.48 23.89
N LYS A 529 -35.96 -13.82 25.02
CA LYS A 529 -37.11 -14.12 25.89
C LYS A 529 -38.25 -13.11 25.79
N ASN A 530 -37.95 -11.88 25.39
CA ASN A 530 -38.88 -10.75 25.50
C ASN A 530 -38.95 -9.92 24.23
N LEU A 531 -40.16 -9.50 23.92
CA LEU A 531 -40.45 -8.38 23.03
C LEU A 531 -41.28 -7.36 23.81
N ILE A 532 -40.81 -6.11 23.90
CA ILE A 532 -41.53 -5.00 24.52
C ILE A 532 -41.68 -3.90 23.49
N THR A 533 -42.90 -3.38 23.32
CA THR A 533 -43.16 -2.19 22.49
C THR A 533 -43.83 -1.14 23.34
N VAL A 534 -43.24 0.06 23.39
CA VAL A 534 -43.83 1.23 24.03
C VAL A 534 -44.09 2.27 22.97
N TRP A 535 -45.35 2.61 22.72
CA TRP A 535 -45.74 3.61 21.73
C TRP A 535 -45.55 5.04 22.26
N GLY A 536 -45.47 6.03 21.37
CA GLY A 536 -45.30 7.44 21.73
C GLY A 536 -46.37 7.97 22.71
N ASN A 537 -47.59 7.43 22.64
CA ASN A 537 -48.69 7.77 23.55
C ASN A 537 -48.60 7.13 24.95
N GLY A 538 -47.56 6.32 25.22
CA GLY A 538 -47.35 5.66 26.51
C GLY A 538 -48.02 4.28 26.65
N THR A 539 -48.73 3.79 25.63
CA THR A 539 -49.20 2.39 25.57
C THR A 539 -48.00 1.46 25.59
N ARG A 540 -48.08 0.34 26.32
CA ARG A 540 -46.99 -0.63 26.43
C ARG A 540 -47.49 -2.03 26.15
N LYS A 541 -46.75 -2.81 25.38
CA LYS A 541 -47.01 -4.22 25.11
C LYS A 541 -45.79 -5.04 25.49
N TRP A 542 -46.00 -6.17 26.14
CA TRP A 542 -44.97 -7.15 26.46
C TRP A 542 -45.40 -8.52 25.94
N ASP A 543 -44.50 -9.20 25.24
CA ASP A 543 -44.65 -10.55 24.73
C ASP A 543 -43.47 -11.41 25.23
N SER A 544 -43.77 -12.56 25.85
CA SER A 544 -42.75 -13.52 26.32
C SER A 544 -43.31 -14.94 26.35
N GLY A 545 -42.63 -15.88 25.69
CA GLY A 545 -43.00 -17.31 25.74
C GLY A 545 -44.47 -17.61 25.34
N GLY A 546 -45.04 -16.83 24.41
CA GLY A 546 -46.43 -16.97 23.97
C GLY A 546 -47.48 -16.25 24.83
N LYS A 547 -47.07 -15.59 25.92
CA LYS A 547 -47.94 -14.69 26.70
C LYS A 547 -47.82 -13.27 26.18
N THR A 548 -48.95 -12.55 26.15
CA THR A 548 -49.04 -11.15 25.74
C THR A 548 -49.78 -10.35 26.79
N LEU A 549 -49.24 -9.20 27.18
CA LEU A 549 -49.91 -8.20 28.01
C LEU A 549 -49.83 -6.82 27.36
N THR A 550 -50.89 -6.03 27.53
CA THR A 550 -50.95 -4.66 27.05
C THR A 550 -51.43 -3.73 28.16
N TYR A 551 -50.67 -2.68 28.40
CA TYR A 551 -51.01 -1.58 29.29
C TYR A 551 -51.44 -0.36 28.48
N PHE A 552 -52.59 0.20 28.86
CA PHE A 552 -53.07 1.47 28.35
C PHE A 552 -52.92 2.54 29.43
N PRO A 553 -52.22 3.65 29.16
CA PRO A 553 -52.11 4.73 30.11
C PRO A 553 -53.50 5.33 30.43
N PRO A 554 -53.72 5.84 31.65
CA PRO A 554 -54.95 6.54 31.98
C PRO A 554 -55.18 7.70 31.00
N LYS A 555 -56.43 7.88 30.56
CA LYS A 555 -56.79 9.08 29.79
C LYS A 555 -56.54 10.29 30.70
N GLN A 556 -55.64 11.17 30.29
CA GLN A 556 -55.44 12.48 30.92
C GLN A 556 -56.65 13.39 30.68
#